data_AF-A0A6G1GVJ3-F1
#
_entry.id   AF-A0A6G1GVJ3-F1
#
_cell.length_a   1.000
_cell.length_b   1.000
_cell.length_c   1.000
_cell.angle_alpha   90.00
_cell.angle_beta   90.00
_cell.angle_gamma   90.00
#
_symmetry.space_group_name_H-M   'P 1'
#
loop_
_entity.id
_entity.type
_entity.pdbx_description
1 polymer ?
#
loop_
_entity_poly.entity_id
_entity_poly.type
_entity_poly.pdbx_seq_one_letter_code
_entity_poly.pdbx_strand_id
1 'polypeptide(L)'
;MASIYQRAKGVLIWLGSHVPQNQLHRQPFAPFQLDAVLQLKHEPKDDGDDPEKRARKLREHFEGSVRDMKAAWLAADHFIHTIVHEEYWKRARVIQEVVMAPETVTVCYGHDSVPWNDFITWVQRYKDQHPHDAAVDIIFELNDLRQRRQRPGEVLTLVKLLDTFKDSFSFHAAPRIKYTLS
;
A
#
# COMPACT_ATOMS: atom_id res chain seq x y z
N MET A 1 -14.36 2.21 26.85
CA MET A 1 -14.58 2.06 25.39
C MET A 1 -13.79 0.93 24.74
N ALA A 2 -12.71 0.40 25.34
CA ALA A 2 -11.94 -0.73 24.76
C ALA A 2 -12.72 -2.07 24.61
N SER A 3 -13.87 -2.22 25.27
CA SER A 3 -14.62 -3.48 25.33
C SER A 3 -15.31 -3.87 24.03
N ILE A 4 -15.61 -2.92 23.14
CA ILE A 4 -16.31 -3.20 21.88
C ILE A 4 -15.37 -3.92 20.90
N TYR A 5 -14.13 -3.45 20.79
CA TYR A 5 -13.14 -4.01 19.89
C TYR A 5 -12.60 -5.37 20.34
N GLN A 6 -12.51 -5.60 21.64
CA GLN A 6 -12.12 -6.91 22.19
C GLN A 6 -13.13 -8.02 21.90
N ARG A 7 -14.39 -7.67 21.61
CA ARG A 7 -15.46 -8.63 21.31
C ARG A 7 -15.77 -8.75 19.82
N ALA A 8 -15.24 -7.84 19.01
CA ALA A 8 -15.44 -7.86 17.57
C ALA A 8 -14.61 -9.00 16.96
N LYS A 9 -15.23 -9.85 16.12
CA LYS A 9 -14.49 -10.89 15.38
C LYS A 9 -13.55 -10.30 14.33
N GLY A 10 -13.90 -9.12 13.80
CA GLY A 10 -13.08 -8.43 12.83
C GLY A 10 -13.31 -6.93 12.82
N VAL A 11 -12.39 -6.22 12.18
CA VAL A 11 -12.44 -4.77 11.99
C VAL A 11 -12.35 -4.44 10.50
N LEU A 12 -13.22 -3.53 10.08
CA LEU A 12 -13.21 -2.96 8.74
C LEU A 12 -12.63 -1.55 8.82
N ILE A 13 -11.55 -1.31 8.09
CA ILE A 13 -10.95 0.01 7.90
C ILE A 13 -11.51 0.58 6.62
N TRP A 14 -12.29 1.66 6.70
CA TRP A 14 -12.81 2.33 5.51
C TRP A 14 -11.97 3.55 5.18
N LEU A 15 -11.28 3.51 4.05
CA LEU A 15 -10.41 4.60 3.60
C LEU A 15 -11.12 5.61 2.70
N GLY A 16 -12.41 5.44 2.41
CA GLY A 16 -13.12 6.32 1.48
C GLY A 16 -13.23 5.73 0.08
N SER A 17 -13.67 6.56 -0.87
CA SER A 17 -14.03 6.14 -2.23
C SER A 17 -12.83 6.07 -3.18
N HIS A 18 -11.67 5.61 -2.72
CA HIS A 18 -10.50 5.45 -3.59
C HIS A 18 -10.74 4.31 -4.59
N VAL A 19 -10.71 4.65 -5.88
CA VAL A 19 -10.88 3.69 -6.96
C VAL A 19 -9.52 3.53 -7.66
N PRO A 20 -8.93 2.32 -7.67
CA PRO A 20 -7.69 2.08 -8.39
C PRO A 20 -7.98 2.14 -9.90
N GLN A 21 -7.05 2.71 -10.68
CA GLN A 21 -7.20 2.81 -12.14
C GLN A 21 -6.99 1.46 -12.84
N ASN A 22 -6.40 0.48 -12.17
CA ASN A 22 -6.19 -0.87 -12.67
C ASN A 22 -6.14 -1.86 -11.49
N GLN A 23 -5.91 -3.15 -11.76
CA GLN A 23 -5.85 -4.20 -10.74
C GLN A 23 -4.42 -4.64 -10.38
N LEU A 24 -3.38 -3.96 -10.89
CA LEU A 24 -1.99 -4.39 -10.68
C LEU A 24 -1.55 -4.28 -9.23
N HIS A 25 -2.17 -3.41 -8.43
CA HIS A 25 -1.94 -3.35 -6.99
C HIS A 25 -2.26 -4.68 -6.30
N ARG A 26 -3.19 -5.50 -6.84
CA ARG A 26 -3.56 -6.81 -6.28
C ARG A 26 -2.63 -7.94 -6.67
N GLN A 27 -1.86 -7.80 -7.75
CA GLN A 27 -1.04 -8.90 -8.25
C GLN A 27 0.24 -9.03 -7.40
N PRO A 28 0.79 -10.24 -7.23
CA PRO A 28 2.13 -10.39 -6.72
C PRO A 28 3.09 -9.65 -7.65
N PHE A 29 3.77 -8.64 -7.12
CA PHE A 29 4.78 -7.91 -7.87
C PHE A 29 5.92 -8.89 -8.20
N ALA A 30 5.98 -9.35 -9.44
CA ALA A 30 7.29 -9.57 -10.02
C ALA A 30 7.91 -8.16 -10.17
N PRO A 31 9.18 -7.92 -9.77
CA PRO A 31 9.87 -6.72 -10.21
C PRO A 31 9.69 -6.60 -11.72
N PHE A 32 9.66 -5.39 -12.27
CA PHE A 32 9.59 -5.15 -13.72
C PHE A 32 10.70 -5.95 -14.40
N GLN A 33 10.40 -7.19 -14.76
CA GLN A 33 11.27 -8.06 -15.49
C GLN A 33 10.95 -7.74 -16.93
N LEU A 34 11.67 -6.75 -17.45
CA LEU A 34 11.73 -6.51 -18.90
C LEU A 34 11.96 -7.85 -19.64
N ASP A 35 12.67 -8.77 -18.98
CA ASP A 35 12.91 -10.17 -19.39
C ASP A 35 11.63 -11.01 -19.60
N ALA A 36 10.56 -10.80 -18.85
CA ALA A 36 9.30 -11.52 -19.03
C ALA A 36 8.56 -11.06 -20.29
N VAL A 37 8.65 -9.76 -20.62
CA VAL A 37 8.13 -9.21 -21.89
C VAL A 37 8.99 -9.70 -23.07
N LEU A 38 10.31 -9.86 -22.86
CA LEU A 38 11.23 -10.45 -23.85
C LEU A 38 10.98 -11.96 -24.06
N GLN A 39 10.37 -12.65 -23.11
CA GLN A 39 10.06 -14.09 -23.17
C GLN A 39 8.69 -14.42 -23.78
N LEU A 40 7.93 -13.44 -24.29
CA LEU A 40 6.83 -13.68 -25.23
C LEU A 40 7.39 -14.24 -26.54
N LYS A 41 7.88 -15.49 -26.48
CA LYS A 41 8.21 -16.34 -27.61
C LYS A 41 6.90 -16.60 -28.34
N HIS A 42 6.62 -15.77 -29.34
CA HIS A 42 5.65 -16.13 -30.34
C HIS A 42 6.26 -17.24 -31.20
N GLU A 43 5.70 -18.45 -31.11
CA GLU A 43 6.01 -19.48 -32.10
C GLU A 43 5.64 -18.91 -33.49
N PRO A 44 6.58 -18.88 -34.43
CA PRO A 44 6.35 -18.29 -35.73
C PRO A 44 5.42 -19.19 -36.54
N LYS A 45 4.25 -18.66 -36.93
CA LYS A 45 3.60 -19.16 -38.15
C LYS A 45 4.37 -18.62 -39.34
N ASP A 46 4.84 -19.53 -40.18
CA ASP A 46 5.62 -19.28 -41.38
C ASP A 46 4.72 -18.75 -42.50
N ASP A 47 4.27 -17.51 -42.32
CA ASP A 47 3.64 -16.74 -43.37
C ASP A 47 4.77 -15.88 -43.96
N GLY A 48 5.12 -16.09 -45.23
CA GLY A 48 6.31 -15.56 -45.92
C GLY A 48 6.41 -14.04 -46.08
N ASP A 49 6.22 -13.30 -44.99
CA ASP A 49 6.37 -11.86 -44.86
C ASP A 49 7.86 -11.46 -44.81
N ASP A 50 8.15 -10.31 -45.42
CA ASP A 50 9.46 -9.65 -45.40
C ASP A 50 10.00 -9.53 -43.95
N PRO A 51 11.20 -10.08 -43.67
CA PRO A 51 11.79 -10.07 -42.33
C PRO A 51 11.93 -8.68 -41.73
N GLU A 52 12.12 -7.64 -42.54
CA GLU A 52 12.26 -6.26 -42.07
C GLU A 52 10.91 -5.69 -41.59
N LYS A 53 9.85 -5.91 -42.37
CA LYS A 53 8.48 -5.54 -42.01
C LYS A 53 8.01 -6.27 -40.73
N ARG A 54 8.39 -7.53 -40.57
CA ARG A 54 8.13 -8.33 -39.37
C ARG A 54 8.87 -7.80 -38.14
N ALA A 55 10.16 -7.49 -38.28
CA ALA A 55 10.97 -6.92 -37.20
C ALA A 55 10.41 -5.56 -36.72
N ARG A 56 9.96 -4.72 -37.65
CA ARG A 56 9.33 -3.44 -37.33
C ARG A 56 8.03 -3.61 -36.55
N LYS A 57 7.13 -4.49 -36.99
CA LYS A 57 5.85 -4.75 -36.31
C LYS A 57 6.06 -5.31 -34.90
N LEU A 58 7.05 -6.17 -34.71
CA LEU A 58 7.42 -6.70 -33.39
C LEU A 58 7.93 -5.61 -32.45
N ARG A 59 8.79 -4.69 -32.95
CA ARG A 59 9.28 -3.55 -32.16
C ARG A 59 8.15 -2.62 -31.75
N GLU A 60 7.28 -2.24 -32.68
CA GLU A 60 6.14 -1.35 -32.39
C GLU A 60 5.18 -1.96 -31.36
N HIS A 61 4.88 -3.27 -31.49
CA HIS A 61 4.06 -3.99 -30.50
C HIS A 61 4.74 -4.07 -29.13
N PHE A 62 6.04 -4.36 -29.10
CA PHE A 62 6.81 -4.45 -27.86
C PHE A 62 6.88 -3.09 -27.15
N GLU A 63 7.19 -2.02 -27.86
CA GLU A 63 7.23 -0.66 -27.33
C GLU A 63 5.87 -0.22 -26.78
N GLY A 64 4.78 -0.55 -27.47
CA GLY A 64 3.43 -0.32 -26.98
C GLY A 64 3.16 -1.06 -25.67
N SER A 65 3.47 -2.36 -25.62
CA SER A 65 3.27 -3.20 -24.42
C SER A 65 4.09 -2.70 -23.22
N VAL A 66 5.34 -2.29 -23.43
CA VAL A 66 6.20 -1.71 -22.38
C VAL A 66 5.61 -0.39 -21.87
N ARG A 67 5.10 0.46 -22.77
CA ARG A 67 4.49 1.75 -22.39
C ARG A 67 3.22 1.54 -21.56
N ASP A 68 2.33 0.64 -21.98
CA ASP A 68 1.08 0.35 -21.28
C ASP A 68 1.35 -0.24 -19.89
N MET A 69 2.30 -1.17 -19.80
CA MET A 69 2.68 -1.77 -18.53
C MET A 69 3.30 -0.74 -17.57
N LYS A 70 4.15 0.17 -18.07
CA LYS A 70 4.69 1.27 -17.28
C LYS A 70 3.61 2.23 -16.80
N ALA A 71 2.65 2.57 -17.65
CA ALA A 71 1.52 3.42 -17.27
C ALA A 71 0.67 2.77 -16.18
N ALA A 72 0.38 1.48 -16.32
CA ALA A 72 -0.36 0.74 -15.31
C ALA A 72 0.40 0.64 -13.98
N TRP A 73 1.73 0.52 -14.03
CA TRP A 73 2.58 0.52 -12.84
C TRP A 73 2.54 1.86 -12.09
N LEU A 74 2.70 2.98 -12.81
CA LEU A 74 2.60 4.33 -12.22
C LEU A 74 1.23 4.57 -11.59
N ALA A 75 0.17 4.08 -12.23
CA ALA A 75 -1.18 4.18 -11.70
C ALA A 75 -1.38 3.35 -10.41
N ALA A 76 -0.76 2.18 -10.31
CA ALA A 76 -0.79 1.36 -9.09
C ALA A 76 0.03 2.01 -7.95
N ASP A 77 1.21 2.54 -8.27
CA ASP A 77 2.05 3.28 -7.31
C ASP A 77 1.34 4.51 -6.76
N HIS A 78 0.77 5.34 -7.64
CA HIS A 78 -0.02 6.51 -7.26
C HIS A 78 -1.22 6.14 -6.37
N PHE A 79 -1.90 5.03 -6.67
CA PHE A 79 -3.01 4.55 -5.86
C PHE A 79 -2.56 4.18 -4.44
N ILE A 80 -1.47 3.42 -4.29
CA ILE A 80 -0.93 3.07 -2.98
C ILE A 80 -0.47 4.33 -2.24
N HIS A 81 0.25 5.24 -2.91
CA HIS A 81 0.63 6.55 -2.37
C HIS A 81 -0.57 7.27 -1.77
N THR A 82 -1.69 7.35 -2.51
CA THR A 82 -2.91 8.01 -2.06
C THR A 82 -3.44 7.38 -0.77
N ILE A 83 -3.52 6.04 -0.73
CA ILE A 83 -4.04 5.30 0.42
C ILE A 83 -3.14 5.42 1.65
N VAL A 84 -1.81 5.33 1.51
CA VAL A 84 -0.90 5.41 2.67
C VAL A 84 -0.86 6.80 3.29
N HIS A 85 -1.13 7.84 2.49
CA HIS A 85 -1.18 9.22 2.95
C HIS A 85 -2.52 9.65 3.54
N GLU A 86 -3.53 8.78 3.56
CA GLU A 86 -4.82 9.09 4.17
C GLU A 86 -4.66 9.51 5.64
N GLU A 87 -5.31 10.62 6.01
CA GLU A 87 -5.29 11.11 7.40
C GLU A 87 -5.89 10.10 8.37
N TYR A 88 -6.67 9.15 7.86
CA TYR A 88 -7.25 8.06 8.61
C TYR A 88 -6.22 7.34 9.50
N TRP A 89 -5.01 7.08 9.00
CA TRP A 89 -3.96 6.36 9.72
C TRP A 89 -3.45 7.09 10.97
N LYS A 90 -3.62 8.41 11.04
CA LYS A 90 -3.17 9.25 12.15
C LYS A 90 -4.19 9.31 13.30
N ARG A 91 -5.37 8.70 13.14
CA ARG A 91 -6.46 8.79 14.13
C ARG A 91 -6.26 7.78 15.26
N ALA A 92 -6.28 8.24 16.52
CA ALA A 92 -6.05 7.38 17.68
C ALA A 92 -6.99 6.17 17.78
N ARG A 93 -8.23 6.35 17.30
CA ARG A 93 -9.24 5.30 17.26
C ARG A 93 -8.85 4.16 16.31
N VAL A 94 -8.22 4.47 15.18
CA VAL A 94 -7.78 3.49 14.17
C VAL A 94 -6.67 2.62 14.73
N ILE A 95 -5.74 3.23 15.46
CA ILE A 95 -4.67 2.52 16.15
C ILE A 95 -5.24 1.49 17.11
N GLN A 96 -6.22 1.89 17.92
CA GLN A 96 -6.91 0.96 18.83
C GLN A 96 -7.67 -0.12 18.07
N GLU A 97 -8.38 0.22 17.00
CA GLU A 97 -9.14 -0.71 16.15
C GLU A 97 -8.24 -1.79 15.53
N VAL A 98 -7.14 -1.38 14.89
CA VAL A 98 -6.19 -2.28 14.22
C VAL A 98 -5.45 -3.18 15.20
N VAL A 99 -4.95 -2.60 16.29
CA VAL A 99 -4.17 -3.35 17.28
C VAL A 99 -5.05 -4.30 18.08
N MET A 100 -6.28 -3.90 18.43
CA MET A 100 -7.15 -4.69 19.32
C MET A 100 -7.98 -5.74 18.59
N ALA A 101 -8.08 -5.69 17.26
CA ALA A 101 -8.85 -6.65 16.48
C ALA A 101 -8.26 -8.08 16.61
N PRO A 102 -9.03 -9.06 17.14
CA PRO A 102 -8.49 -10.35 17.53
C PRO A 102 -8.14 -11.26 16.33
N GLU A 103 -8.95 -11.24 15.27
CA GLU A 103 -8.79 -12.20 14.16
C GLU A 103 -8.56 -11.48 12.83
N THR A 104 -9.56 -10.76 12.32
CA THR A 104 -9.51 -10.23 10.95
C THR A 104 -9.48 -8.70 10.93
N VAL A 105 -8.64 -8.16 10.04
CA VAL A 105 -8.65 -6.75 9.67
C VAL A 105 -8.70 -6.69 8.15
N THR A 106 -9.65 -5.93 7.63
CA THR A 106 -9.86 -5.74 6.20
C THR A 106 -9.84 -4.25 5.90
N VAL A 107 -9.05 -3.86 4.91
CA VAL A 107 -8.96 -2.49 4.40
C VAL A 107 -9.88 -2.36 3.21
N CYS A 108 -10.89 -1.50 3.33
CA CYS A 108 -11.88 -1.20 2.32
C CYS A 108 -11.58 0.13 1.66
N TYR A 109 -11.64 0.16 0.32
CA TYR A 109 -11.39 1.32 -0.52
C TYR A 109 -12.37 1.28 -1.70
N GLY A 110 -13.21 2.30 -1.84
CA GLY A 110 -14.30 2.29 -2.83
C GLY A 110 -15.19 1.05 -2.67
N HIS A 111 -15.47 0.33 -3.75
CA HIS A 111 -16.28 -0.89 -3.69
C HIS A 111 -15.47 -2.16 -3.39
N ASP A 112 -14.19 -1.99 -3.14
CA ASP A 112 -13.22 -3.06 -3.03
C ASP A 112 -12.69 -3.20 -1.61
N SER A 113 -12.10 -4.35 -1.33
CA SER A 113 -11.46 -4.61 -0.05
C SER A 113 -10.25 -5.52 -0.19
N VAL A 114 -9.37 -5.47 0.80
CA VAL A 114 -8.16 -6.28 0.87
C VAL A 114 -7.89 -6.71 2.33
N PRO A 115 -7.52 -7.97 2.58
CA PRO A 115 -7.04 -8.40 3.90
C PRO A 115 -5.82 -7.60 4.36
N TRP A 116 -5.67 -7.39 5.67
CA TRP A 116 -4.55 -6.63 6.24
C TRP A 116 -3.17 -7.13 5.78
N ASN A 117 -2.94 -8.44 5.76
CA ASN A 117 -1.64 -9.00 5.37
C ASN A 117 -1.29 -8.69 3.90
N ASP A 118 -2.29 -8.73 3.02
CA ASP A 118 -2.12 -8.40 1.61
C ASP A 118 -1.90 -6.89 1.46
N PHE A 119 -2.61 -6.07 2.24
CA PHE A 119 -2.37 -4.63 2.31
C PHE A 119 -0.96 -4.28 2.76
N ILE A 120 -0.45 -4.91 3.83
CA ILE A 120 0.93 -4.72 4.30
C ILE A 120 1.93 -5.12 3.23
N THR A 121 1.62 -6.16 2.44
CA THR A 121 2.45 -6.54 1.29
C THR A 121 2.48 -5.45 0.22
N TRP A 122 1.36 -4.75 -0.02
CA TRP A 122 1.33 -3.61 -0.94
C TRP A 122 2.16 -2.44 -0.41
N VAL A 123 2.01 -2.12 0.88
CA VAL A 123 2.73 -1.03 1.55
C VAL A 123 4.24 -1.30 1.61
N GLN A 124 4.67 -2.55 1.84
CA GLN A 124 6.08 -2.94 1.78
C GLN A 124 6.68 -2.68 0.40
N ARG A 125 5.98 -3.05 -0.67
CA ARG A 125 6.49 -2.84 -2.04
C ARG A 125 6.63 -1.36 -2.36
N TYR A 126 5.69 -0.55 -1.89
CA TYR A 126 5.77 0.89 -2.03
C TYR A 126 6.94 1.45 -1.20
N LYS A 127 7.18 0.95 0.03
CA LYS A 127 8.37 1.29 0.83
C LYS A 127 9.67 0.99 0.12
N ASP A 128 9.77 -0.15 -0.55
CA ASP A 128 10.98 -0.57 -1.27
C ASP A 128 11.34 0.42 -2.39
N GLN A 129 10.34 1.13 -2.94
CA GLN A 129 10.52 2.17 -3.96
C GLN A 129 10.70 3.56 -3.36
N HIS A 130 10.07 3.82 -2.21
CA HIS A 130 10.04 5.11 -1.51
C HIS A 130 10.52 4.95 -0.05
N PRO A 131 11.80 4.65 0.20
CA PRO A 131 12.31 4.23 1.51
C PRO A 131 12.27 5.32 2.60
N HIS A 132 12.00 6.57 2.24
CA HIS A 132 11.98 7.72 3.14
C HIS A 132 10.57 8.27 3.39
N ASP A 133 9.52 7.55 2.97
CA ASP A 133 8.14 7.97 3.18
C ASP A 133 7.69 7.67 4.62
N ALA A 134 7.54 8.74 5.43
CA ALA A 134 7.15 8.62 6.83
C ALA A 134 5.70 8.13 7.03
N ALA A 135 4.81 8.27 6.04
CA ALA A 135 3.44 7.78 6.15
C ALA A 135 3.40 6.25 6.18
N VAL A 136 4.31 5.63 5.44
CA VAL A 136 4.51 4.18 5.39
C VAL A 136 4.98 3.64 6.74
N ASP A 137 5.89 4.35 7.41
CA ASP A 137 6.42 3.93 8.71
C ASP A 137 5.32 3.81 9.77
N ILE A 138 4.34 4.71 9.78
CA ILE A 138 3.18 4.64 10.69
C ILE A 138 2.40 3.33 10.50
N ILE A 139 2.20 2.90 9.25
CA ILE A 139 1.47 1.67 8.93
C ILE A 139 2.28 0.44 9.39
N PHE A 140 3.61 0.47 9.25
CA PHE A 140 4.47 -0.60 9.75
C PHE A 140 4.51 -0.67 11.27
N GLU A 141 4.56 0.47 11.97
CA GLU A 141 4.47 0.52 13.43
C GLU A 141 3.14 -0.08 13.92
N LEU A 142 2.03 0.21 13.23
CA LEU A 142 0.73 -0.39 13.52
C LEU A 142 0.75 -1.91 13.32
N ASN A 143 1.36 -2.38 12.24
CA ASN A 143 1.50 -3.81 11.96
C ASN A 143 2.36 -4.51 13.04
N ASP A 144 3.47 -3.90 13.44
CA ASP A 144 4.36 -4.43 14.48
C ASP A 144 3.65 -4.57 15.82
N LEU A 145 2.87 -3.57 16.23
CA LEU A 145 2.09 -3.62 17.46
C LEU A 145 1.00 -4.68 17.41
N ARG A 146 0.34 -4.83 16.26
CA ARG A 146 -0.64 -5.90 16.03
C ARG A 146 0.03 -7.28 16.18
N GLN A 147 1.18 -7.49 15.55
CA GLN A 147 1.93 -8.75 15.65
C GLN A 147 2.39 -9.03 17.07
N ARG A 148 2.90 -8.03 17.80
CA ARG A 148 3.26 -8.13 19.21
C ARG A 148 2.08 -8.56 20.07
N ARG A 149 0.89 -7.99 19.84
CA ARG A 149 -0.32 -8.38 20.58
C ARG A 149 -0.73 -9.83 20.37
N GLN A 150 -0.50 -10.37 19.18
CA GLN A 150 -0.80 -11.76 18.87
C GLN A 150 0.19 -12.74 19.52
N ARG A 151 1.33 -12.26 20.05
CA ARG A 151 2.28 -13.10 20.76
C ARG A 151 1.76 -13.43 22.17
N PRO A 152 1.78 -14.71 22.57
CA PRO A 152 1.34 -15.09 23.91
C PRO A 152 2.26 -14.45 24.97
N GLY A 153 1.64 -13.82 25.98
CA GLY A 153 2.34 -13.22 27.12
C GLY A 153 2.61 -11.72 27.05
N GLU A 154 2.38 -11.07 25.89
CA GLU A 154 2.61 -9.63 25.76
C GLU A 154 1.34 -8.82 26.07
N VAL A 155 1.33 -8.12 27.21
CA VAL A 155 0.23 -7.22 27.58
C VAL A 155 0.51 -5.82 27.02
N LEU A 156 -0.14 -5.52 25.89
CA LEU A 156 -0.22 -4.15 25.37
C LEU A 156 -1.25 -3.36 26.19
N THR A 157 -0.74 -2.50 27.07
CA THR A 157 -1.55 -1.54 27.82
C THR A 157 -1.85 -0.32 26.95
N LEU A 158 -2.97 0.36 27.22
CA LEU A 158 -3.32 1.61 26.55
C LEU A 158 -2.23 2.67 26.70
N VAL A 159 -1.56 2.73 27.86
CA VAL A 159 -0.45 3.67 28.11
C VAL A 159 0.70 3.43 27.13
N LYS A 160 1.13 2.17 26.95
CA LYS A 160 2.18 1.83 25.96
C LYS A 160 1.77 2.23 24.54
N LEU A 161 0.51 2.03 24.17
CA LEU A 161 0.01 2.44 22.85
C LEU A 161 0.03 3.95 22.67
N LEU A 162 -0.41 4.70 23.68
CA LEU A 162 -0.39 6.17 23.64
C LEU A 162 1.03 6.72 23.61
N ASP A 163 1.97 6.12 24.34
CA ASP A 163 3.39 6.50 24.31
C ASP A 163 4.02 6.25 22.93
N THR A 164 3.74 5.10 22.29
CA THR A 164 4.27 4.79 20.96
C THR A 164 3.79 5.79 19.91
N PHE A 165 2.53 6.23 19.97
CA PHE A 165 1.94 7.10 18.96
C PHE A 165 1.81 8.57 19.38
N LYS A 166 2.40 8.97 20.51
CA LYS A 166 2.28 10.35 21.02
C LYS A 166 2.68 11.39 19.97
N ASP A 167 3.70 11.06 19.16
CA ASP A 167 4.26 11.96 18.16
C ASP A 167 3.43 11.94 16.86
N SER A 168 2.75 10.82 16.58
CA SER A 168 1.84 10.68 15.43
C SER A 168 0.59 11.56 15.55
N PHE A 169 0.18 11.93 16.78
CA PHE A 169 -0.93 12.86 17.03
C PHE A 169 -0.53 14.34 17.03
N SER A 170 0.78 14.63 16.94
CA SER A 170 1.34 15.97 17.20
C SER A 170 1.60 16.81 15.93
N PHE A 171 1.17 16.35 14.75
CA PHE A 171 1.48 16.98 13.46
C PHE A 171 0.84 18.36 13.19
N HIS A 172 0.19 18.98 14.18
CA HIS A 172 -0.30 20.37 14.10
C HIS A 172 0.50 21.39 14.93
N ALA A 173 1.69 21.04 15.43
CA ALA A 173 2.63 22.07 15.86
C ALA A 173 3.19 22.79 14.63
N ALA A 174 2.40 23.70 14.05
CA ALA A 174 2.88 24.68 13.10
C ALA A 174 4.15 25.34 13.67
N PRO A 175 5.20 25.57 12.87
CA PRO A 175 6.34 26.34 13.35
C PRO A 175 5.80 27.68 13.84
N ARG A 176 5.95 27.95 15.14
CA ARG A 176 5.68 29.27 15.71
C ARG A 176 6.61 30.23 14.99
N ILE A 177 6.11 30.89 13.95
CA ILE A 177 6.76 32.04 13.32
C ILE A 177 6.90 33.05 14.46
N LYS A 178 8.12 33.18 14.98
CA LYS A 178 8.46 34.23 15.92
C LYS A 178 8.41 35.52 15.13
N TYR A 179 7.31 36.27 15.24
CA TYR A 179 7.30 37.66 14.81
C TYR A 179 8.27 38.42 15.71
N THR A 180 9.50 38.64 15.23
CA THR A 180 10.38 39.67 15.76
C THR A 180 9.84 41.01 15.27
N LEU A 181 9.09 41.70 16.11
CA LEU A 181 8.79 43.12 15.92
C LEU A 181 10.12 43.88 16.01
N SER A 182 10.46 44.58 14.92
CA SER A 182 11.58 45.52 14.84
C SER A 182 11.06 46.92 15.17
#